data_AF-A0A9E5N993-F1
#
_entry.id   AF-A0A9E5N993-F1
#
_cell.length_a   1.000
_cell.length_b   1.000
_cell.length_c   1.000
_cell.angle_alpha   90.00
_cell.angle_beta   90.00
_cell.angle_gamma   90.00
#
_symmetry.space_group_name_H-M   'P 1'
#
loop_
_entity.id
_entity.type
_entity.pdbx_description
1 polymer ?
#
loop_
_entity_poly.entity_id
_entity_poly.type
_entity_poly.pdbx_seq_one_letter_code
_entity_poly.pdbx_strand_id
1 'polypeptide(L)'
;VQRCLTELRKVVNAIVRAHGKPSIIRIELARDLKKPRKDRKRLAAQYKENRKAREKAAEAIIRQTGITRPRPSDIQKWLLFEECKRTCPYTGRTISVESLLGEHPQ
;
A
#
# COMPACT_ATOMS: atom_id res chain seq x y z
N VAL A 1 23.45 -2.35 3.95
CA VAL A 1 23.14 -3.76 3.60
C VAL A 1 23.98 -4.73 4.40
N GLN A 2 25.31 -4.58 4.39
CA GLN A 2 26.22 -5.46 5.13
C GLN A 2 25.82 -5.70 6.59
N ARG A 3 25.48 -4.65 7.34
CA ARG A 3 25.02 -4.80 8.74
C ARG A 3 23.83 -5.76 8.89
N CYS A 4 22.81 -5.69 8.03
CA CYS A 4 21.66 -6.60 8.10
C CYS A 4 22.06 -8.06 7.84
N LEU A 5 22.97 -8.31 6.90
CA LEU A 5 23.45 -9.66 6.62
C LEU A 5 24.30 -10.22 7.77
N THR A 6 25.09 -9.35 8.44
CA THR A 6 25.85 -9.73 9.63
C THR A 6 24.95 -10.13 10.79
N GLU A 7 23.88 -9.37 11.05
CA GLU A 7 22.91 -9.72 12.09
C GLU A 7 22.13 -10.99 11.74
N LEU A 8 21.72 -11.17 10.49
CA LEU A 8 21.12 -12.42 10.01
C LEU A 8 22.04 -13.62 10.27
N ARG A 9 23.34 -13.50 9.96
CA ARG A 9 24.33 -14.54 10.23
C ARG A 9 24.41 -14.90 11.71
N LYS A 10 24.39 -13.91 12.61
CA LYS A 10 24.41 -14.15 14.06
C LYS A 10 23.18 -14.93 14.52
N VAL A 11 22.00 -14.57 14.02
CA VAL A 11 20.74 -15.26 14.33
C VAL A 11 20.75 -16.70 13.82
N VAL A 12 21.12 -16.91 12.56
CA VAL A 12 21.23 -18.27 11.98
C VAL A 12 22.21 -19.11 12.78
N ASN A 13 23.38 -18.57 13.14
CA ASN A 13 24.36 -19.29 13.95
C ASN A 13 23.83 -19.62 15.36
N ALA A 14 23.02 -18.74 15.95
CA ALA A 14 22.41 -19.01 17.26
C ALA A 14 21.40 -20.16 17.18
N ILE A 15 20.55 -20.18 16.14
CA ILE A 15 19.61 -21.28 15.89
C ILE A 15 20.35 -22.60 15.69
N VAL A 16 21.44 -22.59 14.89
CA VAL A 16 22.25 -23.79 14.65
C VAL A 16 22.88 -24.33 15.94
N ARG A 17 23.34 -23.46 16.84
CA ARG A 17 23.89 -23.89 18.15
C ARG A 17 22.83 -24.50 19.06
N ALA A 18 21.61 -23.96 19.05
CA ALA A 18 20.55 -24.41 19.95
C ALA A 18 19.80 -25.66 19.46
N HIS A 19 19.64 -25.81 18.14
CA HIS A 19 18.75 -26.81 17.54
C HIS A 19 19.42 -27.69 16.47
N GLY A 20 20.72 -27.49 16.20
CA GLY A 20 21.42 -28.18 15.12
C GLY A 20 21.16 -27.57 13.74
N LYS A 21 21.72 -28.18 12.69
CA LYS A 21 21.67 -27.63 11.34
C LYS A 21 20.27 -27.82 10.72
N PRO A 22 19.58 -26.76 10.27
CA PRO A 22 18.29 -26.88 9.61
C PRO A 22 18.44 -27.48 8.21
N SER A 23 17.43 -28.24 7.76
CA SER A 23 17.40 -28.81 6.41
C SER A 23 17.18 -27.75 5.32
N ILE A 24 16.38 -26.72 5.61
CA ILE A 24 16.04 -25.64 4.67
C ILE A 24 15.97 -24.32 5.43
N ILE A 25 16.49 -23.24 4.83
CA ILE A 25 16.31 -21.87 5.31
C ILE A 25 15.59 -21.08 4.20
N ARG A 26 14.39 -20.58 4.50
CA ARG A 26 13.65 -19.66 3.62
C ARG A 26 13.81 -18.24 4.16
N ILE A 27 14.24 -17.32 3.29
CA ILE A 27 14.56 -15.94 3.67
C ILE A 27 13.76 -15.00 2.78
N GLU A 28 12.98 -14.12 3.39
CA GLU A 28 12.39 -12.97 2.72
C GLU A 28 13.17 -11.71 3.08
N LEU A 29 13.61 -10.97 2.06
CA LEU A 29 14.31 -9.71 2.23
C LEU A 29 13.41 -8.56 1.81
N ALA A 30 13.47 -7.45 2.54
CA ALA A 30 12.78 -6.23 2.15
C ALA A 30 13.24 -5.78 0.74
N ARG A 31 12.28 -5.42 -0.13
CA ARG A 31 12.56 -4.95 -1.51
C ARG A 31 13.53 -3.77 -1.56
N ASP A 32 13.61 -3.01 -0.47
CA ASP A 32 14.45 -1.81 -0.35
C ASP A 32 15.88 -2.10 0.10
N LEU A 33 16.18 -3.35 0.50
CA LEU A 33 17.48 -3.70 1.05
C LEU A 33 18.62 -3.47 0.03
N LYS A 34 18.38 -3.72 -1.27
CA LYS A 34 19.36 -3.47 -2.33
C LYS A 34 19.27 -2.07 -2.97
N LYS A 35 18.27 -1.24 -2.62
CA LYS A 35 18.03 0.03 -3.31
C LYS A 35 19.04 1.11 -2.89
N PRO A 36 19.64 1.84 -3.85
CA PRO A 36 20.46 3.02 -3.57
C PRO A 36 19.71 4.08 -2.75
N ARG A 37 20.46 4.95 -2.06
CA ARG A 37 19.87 6.03 -1.24
C ARG A 37 18.89 6.90 -2.05
N LYS A 38 19.19 7.18 -3.33
CA LYS A 38 18.35 7.97 -4.24
C LYS A 38 16.99 7.30 -4.46
N ASP A 39 16.97 6.01 -4.74
CA ASP A 39 15.72 5.25 -4.95
C ASP A 39 14.88 5.18 -3.69
N ARG A 40 15.51 5.02 -2.52
CA ARG A 40 14.79 5.05 -1.23
C ARG A 40 14.15 6.42 -0.97
N LYS A 41 14.85 7.52 -1.30
CA LYS A 41 14.27 8.87 -1.22
C LYS A 41 13.08 9.03 -2.17
N ARG A 42 13.17 8.55 -3.41
CA ARG A 42 12.07 8.57 -4.38
C ARG A 42 10.85 7.80 -3.86
N LEU A 43 11.05 6.58 -3.34
CA LEU A 43 9.96 5.79 -2.76
C LEU A 43 9.32 6.48 -1.56
N ALA A 44 10.13 7.06 -0.67
CA ALA A 44 9.61 7.81 0.47
C ALA A 44 8.77 9.01 0.05
N ALA A 45 9.18 9.73 -1.02
CA ALA A 45 8.40 10.81 -1.60
C ALA A 45 7.07 10.29 -2.18
N GLN A 46 7.10 9.21 -2.96
CA GLN A 46 5.90 8.57 -3.51
C GLN A 46 4.94 8.10 -2.40
N TYR A 47 5.45 7.51 -1.32
CA TYR A 47 4.61 7.11 -0.18
C TYR A 47 3.97 8.31 0.51
N LYS A 48 4.69 9.44 0.61
CA LYS A 48 4.15 10.68 1.16
C LYS A 48 3.07 11.26 0.26
N GLU A 49 3.24 11.23 -1.06
CA GLU A 49 2.25 11.66 -2.04
C GLU A 49 1.00 10.79 -1.99
N ASN A 50 1.16 9.47 -1.98
CA ASN A 50 0.06 8.51 -1.87
C ASN A 50 -0.74 8.69 -0.57
N ARG A 51 -0.04 8.99 0.53
CA ARG A 51 -0.69 9.30 1.80
C ARG A 51 -1.53 10.57 1.71
N LYS A 52 -0.98 11.65 1.15
CA LYS A 52 -1.73 12.90 0.93
C LYS A 52 -2.93 12.71 0.00
N ALA A 53 -2.79 11.91 -1.05
CA ALA A 53 -3.90 11.61 -1.97
C ALA A 53 -5.02 10.87 -1.24
N ARG A 54 -4.69 9.91 -0.37
CA ARG A 54 -5.66 9.20 0.49
C ARG A 54 -6.34 10.11 1.49
N GLU A 55 -5.60 11.03 2.12
CA GLU A 55 -6.16 12.02 3.06
C GLU A 55 -7.17 12.94 2.33
N LYS A 56 -6.81 13.47 1.16
CA LYS A 56 -7.72 14.27 0.32
C LYS A 56 -8.95 13.50 -0.12
N ALA A 57 -8.79 12.24 -0.51
CA ALA A 57 -9.91 11.37 -0.89
C ALA A 57 -10.87 11.16 0.30
N ALA A 58 -10.35 10.93 1.51
CA ALA A 58 -11.17 10.81 2.70
C ALA A 58 -11.97 12.09 2.98
N GLU A 59 -11.32 13.26 2.89
CA GLU A 59 -12.00 14.57 3.04
C GLU A 59 -13.10 14.78 1.99
N ALA A 60 -12.85 14.41 0.73
CA ALA A 60 -13.82 14.53 -0.35
C ALA A 60 -15.05 13.65 -0.12
N ILE A 61 -14.84 12.39 0.31
CA ILE A 61 -15.92 11.47 0.64
C ILE A 61 -16.79 12.04 1.77
N ILE A 62 -16.17 12.52 2.85
CA ILE A 62 -16.89 13.10 4.00
C ILE A 62 -17.77 14.26 3.55
N ARG A 63 -17.25 15.17 2.70
CA ARG A 63 -17.98 16.34 2.22
C ARG A 63 -19.14 16.00 1.28
N GLN A 64 -19.01 14.96 0.47
CA GLN A 64 -19.96 14.68 -0.61
C GLN A 64 -21.02 13.62 -0.29
N THR A 65 -20.76 12.75 0.68
CA THR A 65 -21.64 11.60 0.98
C THR A 65 -22.22 11.60 2.39
N GLY A 66 -21.73 12.50 3.27
CA GLY A 66 -22.09 12.50 4.69
C GLY A 66 -21.49 11.33 5.49
N ILE A 67 -20.71 10.44 4.85
CA ILE A 67 -19.98 9.35 5.53
C ILE A 67 -18.91 9.98 6.42
N THR A 68 -19.13 9.95 7.74
CA THR A 68 -18.23 10.58 8.73
C THR A 68 -16.89 9.85 8.87
N ARG A 69 -16.84 8.55 8.58
CA ARG A 69 -15.63 7.74 8.67
C ARG A 69 -15.46 6.83 7.45
N PRO A 70 -14.83 7.31 6.37
CA PRO A 70 -14.57 6.51 5.17
C PRO A 70 -13.71 5.30 5.47
N ARG A 71 -14.09 4.12 4.96
CA ARG A 71 -13.28 2.91 5.10
C ARG A 71 -12.13 2.92 4.08
N PRO A 72 -11.07 2.12 4.28
CA PRO A 72 -10.00 1.99 3.30
C PRO A 72 -10.48 1.62 1.89
N SER A 73 -11.53 0.80 1.79
CA SER A 73 -12.18 0.44 0.52
C SER A 73 -12.82 1.64 -0.19
N ASP A 74 -13.47 2.52 0.57
CA ASP A 74 -14.18 3.68 0.04
C ASP A 74 -13.18 4.70 -0.51
N ILE A 75 -12.06 4.89 0.20
CA ILE A 75 -10.93 5.70 -0.24
C ILE A 75 -10.31 5.13 -1.52
N GLN A 76 -10.14 3.81 -1.60
CA GLN A 76 -9.61 3.16 -2.80
C GLN A 76 -10.54 3.33 -3.99
N LYS A 77 -11.86 3.13 -3.81
CA LYS A 77 -12.87 3.38 -4.84
C LYS A 77 -12.84 4.83 -5.31
N TRP A 78 -12.74 5.79 -4.39
CA TRP A 78 -12.65 7.21 -4.72
C TRP A 78 -11.40 7.57 -5.54
N LEU A 79 -10.24 7.02 -5.17
CA LEU A 79 -9.00 7.25 -5.93
C LEU A 79 -9.11 6.70 -7.35
N LEU A 80 -9.64 5.48 -7.52
CA LEU A 80 -9.88 4.88 -8.83
C LEU A 80 -10.93 5.66 -9.63
N PHE A 81 -11.98 6.13 -8.97
CA PHE A 81 -13.02 6.94 -9.58
C PHE A 81 -12.47 8.24 -10.20
N GLU A 82 -11.59 8.95 -9.47
CA GLU A 82 -10.92 10.14 -9.98
C GLU A 82 -9.89 9.79 -11.08
N GLU A 83 -9.12 8.70 -10.92
CA GLU A 83 -8.15 8.23 -11.93
C GLU A 83 -8.83 7.88 -13.25
N CYS A 84 -10.00 7.24 -13.20
CA CYS A 84 -10.82 6.90 -14.36
C CYS A 84 -11.71 8.05 -14.86
N LYS A 85 -11.46 9.29 -14.43
CA LYS A 85 -12.24 10.48 -14.82
C LYS A 85 -13.75 10.33 -14.62
N ARG A 86 -14.14 9.58 -13.57
CA ARG A 86 -15.54 9.30 -13.22
C ARG A 86 -16.29 8.48 -14.28
N THR A 87 -15.56 7.71 -15.07
CA THR A 87 -16.12 6.85 -16.12
C THR A 87 -15.73 5.41 -15.86
N CYS A 88 -16.67 4.48 -16.04
CA CYS A 88 -16.39 3.05 -15.97
C CYS A 88 -15.43 2.67 -17.12
N PRO A 89 -14.26 2.08 -16.83
CA PRO A 89 -13.28 1.72 -17.86
C PRO A 89 -13.77 0.59 -18.79
N TYR A 90 -14.78 -0.17 -18.37
CA TYR A 90 -15.32 -1.28 -19.16
C TYR A 90 -16.52 -0.90 -20.02
N THR A 91 -17.38 0.00 -19.54
CA THR A 91 -18.64 0.33 -20.23
C THR A 91 -18.66 1.74 -20.81
N GLY A 92 -17.70 2.60 -20.45
CA GLY A 92 -17.67 4.00 -20.85
C GLY A 92 -18.77 4.86 -20.21
N ARG A 93 -19.60 4.30 -19.32
CA ARG A 93 -20.67 5.04 -18.63
C ARG A 93 -20.09 5.90 -17.51
N THR A 94 -20.67 7.06 -17.29
CA THR A 94 -20.33 7.90 -16.14
C THR A 94 -20.84 7.26 -14.85
N ILE A 95 -20.02 7.32 -13.80
CA ILE A 95 -20.35 6.81 -12.47
C ILE A 95 -20.70 8.02 -11.59
N SER A 96 -21.85 7.97 -10.91
CA SER A 96 -22.20 8.96 -9.89
C SER A 96 -21.61 8.58 -8.53
N VAL A 97 -21.50 9.55 -7.62
CA VAL A 97 -20.97 9.30 -6.27
C VAL A 97 -21.88 8.33 -5.50
N GLU A 98 -23.19 8.42 -5.68
CA GLU A 98 -24.17 7.48 -5.12
C GLU A 98 -24.01 6.07 -5.70
N SER A 99 -23.75 5.95 -7.00
CA SER A 99 -23.46 4.65 -7.63
C SER A 99 -22.12 4.05 -7.19
N LEU A 100 -21.18 4.88 -6.72
CA LEU A 100 -19.86 4.43 -6.24
C LEU A 100 -19.90 3.93 -4.79
N LEU A 101 -20.60 4.66 -3.91
CA LEU A 101 -20.55 4.52 -2.45
C LEU A 101 -21.93 4.29 -1.78
N GLY A 102 -23.02 4.28 -2.53
CA GLY A 102 -24.37 4.03 -2.01
C GLY A 102 -24.64 2.56 -1.67
N GLU A 103 -25.90 2.26 -1.32
CA GLU A 103 -26.31 0.92 -0.85
C GLU A 103 -26.20 -0.17 -1.93
N HIS A 104 -26.31 0.21 -3.20
CA HIS A 104 -26.20 -0.69 -4.36
C HIS A 104 -25.16 -0.17 -5.35
N PRO A 105 -23.85 -0.35 -5.07
CA PRO A 105 -22.81 0.12 -5.95
C PRO A 105 -22.78 -0.70 -7.25
N GLN A 106 -22.62 -0.01 -8.40
CA GLN A 106 -22.49 -0.63 -9.74
C GLN A 106 -21.11 -1.25 -9.98
#